data_AF-A0A7S2F5H3-F1
#
_entry.id   AF-A0A7S2F5H3-F1
#
_cell.length_a   1.000
_cell.length_b   1.000
_cell.length_c   1.000
_cell.angle_alpha   90.00
_cell.angle_beta   90.00
_cell.angle_gamma   90.00
#
_symmetry.space_group_name_H-M   'P 1'
#
loop_
_entity.id
_entity.type
_entity.pdbx_description
1 polymer ?
#
loop_
_entity_poly.entity_id
_entity_poly.type
_entity_poly.pdbx_seq_one_letter_code
_entity_poly.pdbx_strand_id
1 'polypeptide(L)'
;ARAVVLRSTFRSKWSVAYSGDGRPSGTFARIARGVDLLIQESTFADELSAEATKKRHCTLTEAVGVSLACGARRTVFTHFSQRYPLRMPILDADATHVRDRCFFANDGLIVAFSEMSEMPRMQQYVACALGVEEESV
;
A
#
# COMPACT_ATOMS: atom_id res chain seq x y z
N ALA A 1 5.68 4.53 15.04
CA ALA A 1 5.29 3.25 14.42
C ALA A 1 5.58 2.09 15.33
N ARG A 2 4.54 1.32 15.67
CA ARG A 2 4.69 -0.09 16.05
C ARG A 2 4.51 -0.88 14.77
N ALA A 3 5.61 -1.29 14.16
CA ALA A 3 5.61 -2.11 12.95
C ALA A 3 5.79 -3.58 13.33
N VAL A 4 5.20 -4.48 12.54
CA VAL A 4 5.27 -5.94 12.78
C VAL A 4 5.63 -6.64 11.47
N VAL A 5 6.50 -7.64 11.56
CA VAL A 5 6.78 -8.55 10.44
C VAL A 5 6.59 -9.98 10.93
N LEU A 6 5.68 -10.70 10.29
CA LEU A 6 5.36 -12.10 10.58
C LEU A 6 5.85 -12.97 9.42
N ARG A 7 6.54 -14.07 9.74
CA ARG A 7 7.01 -15.03 8.74
C ARG A 7 6.68 -16.44 9.23
N SER A 8 5.99 -17.21 8.40
CA SER A 8 5.74 -18.62 8.67
C SER A 8 7.02 -19.43 8.49
N THR A 9 7.32 -20.25 9.49
CA THR A 9 8.40 -21.25 9.45
C THR A 9 7.87 -22.66 9.13
N PHE A 10 6.56 -22.81 8.94
CA PHE A 10 5.89 -24.08 8.64
C PHE A 10 5.91 -24.41 7.13
N ARG A 11 5.33 -25.55 6.74
CA ARG A 11 5.32 -26.06 5.35
C ARG A 11 4.80 -25.05 4.33
N SER A 12 3.77 -24.27 4.66
CA SER A 12 3.32 -23.15 3.84
C SER A 12 4.09 -21.89 4.22
N LYS A 13 4.95 -21.43 3.31
CA LYS A 13 5.71 -20.18 3.48
C LYS A 13 4.82 -19.01 3.08
N TRP A 14 4.53 -18.16 4.06
CA TRP A 14 3.90 -16.86 3.86
C TRP A 14 4.59 -15.85 4.78
N SER A 15 4.55 -14.59 4.38
CA SER A 15 5.12 -13.50 5.16
C SER A 15 4.33 -12.21 4.98
N VAL A 16 4.12 -11.51 6.08
CA VAL A 16 3.36 -10.26 6.12
C VAL A 16 4.14 -9.21 6.89
N ALA A 17 4.21 -8.00 6.35
CA ALA A 17 4.66 -6.84 7.08
C ALA A 17 3.50 -5.85 7.25
N TYR A 18 3.38 -5.25 8.43
CA TYR A 18 2.46 -4.16 8.71
C TYR A 18 3.26 -2.98 9.26
N SER A 19 3.17 -1.83 8.59
CA SER A 19 3.95 -0.64 8.98
C SER A 19 3.48 -0.04 10.30
N GLY A 20 2.18 -0.15 10.59
CA GLY A 20 1.50 0.74 11.54
C GLY A 20 1.65 2.21 11.13
N ASP A 21 1.36 3.12 12.06
CA ASP A 21 1.39 4.56 11.79
C ASP A 21 2.78 5.14 11.99
N GLY A 22 3.27 5.88 11.00
CA GLY A 22 4.56 6.52 11.09
C GLY A 22 5.03 7.21 9.82
N ARG A 23 6.19 7.87 9.95
CA ARG A 23 6.94 8.37 8.81
C ARG A 23 7.61 7.22 8.04
N PRO A 24 7.98 7.46 6.76
CA PRO A 24 8.75 6.50 5.98
C PRO A 24 10.00 6.04 6.72
N SER A 25 10.24 4.72 6.72
CA SER A 25 11.32 4.12 7.52
C SER A 25 12.11 3.13 6.69
N GLY A 26 13.35 3.51 6.35
CA GLY A 26 14.29 2.61 5.67
C GLY A 26 14.68 1.39 6.53
N THR A 27 14.64 1.51 7.85
CA THR A 27 14.85 0.37 8.76
C THR A 27 13.71 -0.63 8.67
N PHE A 28 12.46 -0.16 8.67
CA PHE A 28 11.31 -1.03 8.46
C PHE A 28 11.39 -1.70 7.09
N ALA A 29 11.68 -0.93 6.03
CA ALA A 29 11.80 -1.48 4.68
C ALA A 29 12.84 -2.61 4.57
N ARG A 30 13.96 -2.48 5.28
CA ARG A 30 15.00 -3.51 5.34
C ARG A 30 14.54 -4.78 6.06
N ILE A 31 13.80 -4.66 7.16
CA ILE A 31 13.28 -5.80 7.93
C ILE A 31 12.15 -6.51 7.17
N ALA A 32 11.29 -5.73 6.52
CA ALA A 32 10.18 -6.19 5.69
C ALA A 32 10.61 -6.64 4.27
N ARG A 33 11.91 -6.76 4.00
CA ARG A 33 12.40 -7.09 2.66
C ARG A 33 11.80 -8.40 2.13
N GLY A 34 11.28 -8.37 0.91
CA GLY A 34 10.79 -9.53 0.17
C GLY A 34 9.62 -10.25 0.84
N VAL A 35 8.81 -9.57 1.66
CA VAL A 35 7.58 -10.19 2.18
C VAL A 35 6.57 -10.45 1.06
N ASP A 36 5.70 -11.44 1.26
CA ASP A 36 4.64 -11.77 0.31
C ASP A 36 3.57 -10.67 0.28
N LEU A 37 3.24 -10.11 1.45
CA LEU A 37 2.29 -9.02 1.59
C LEU A 37 2.85 -7.92 2.49
N LEU A 38 2.83 -6.68 2.01
CA LEU A 38 3.05 -5.48 2.80
C LEU A 38 1.73 -4.73 2.98
N ILE A 39 1.38 -4.41 4.22
CA ILE A 39 0.28 -3.51 4.56
C ILE A 39 0.92 -2.20 5.02
N GLN A 40 0.80 -1.16 4.19
CA GLN A 40 1.53 0.09 4.35
C GLN A 40 0.55 1.25 4.58
N GLU A 41 0.80 2.04 5.61
CA GLU A 41 0.04 3.27 5.85
C GLU A 41 0.32 4.30 4.74
N SER A 42 -0.72 5.00 4.32
CA SER A 42 -0.66 6.05 3.31
C SER A 42 -1.71 7.10 3.65
N THR A 43 -1.53 7.78 4.77
CA THR A 43 -2.60 8.62 5.35
C THR A 43 -2.94 9.86 4.52
N PHE A 44 -1.94 10.49 3.90
CA PHE A 44 -2.07 11.79 3.24
C PHE A 44 -1.80 11.73 1.74
N ALA A 45 -2.48 12.61 0.99
CA ALA A 45 -2.10 12.91 -0.38
C ALA A 45 -0.76 13.68 -0.41
N ASP A 46 -0.06 13.67 -1.55
CA ASP A 46 1.28 14.24 -1.65
C ASP A 46 1.28 15.78 -1.47
N GLU A 47 0.18 16.45 -1.81
CA GLU A 47 -0.02 17.89 -1.59
C GLU A 47 -0.02 18.26 -0.10
N LEU A 48 -0.27 17.29 0.78
CA LEU A 48 -0.34 17.45 2.22
C LEU A 48 0.93 16.98 2.95
N SER A 49 2.07 16.92 2.25
CA SER A 49 3.36 16.47 2.80
C SER A 49 3.79 17.17 4.11
N ALA A 50 3.52 18.47 4.24
CA ALA A 50 3.80 19.22 5.47
C ALA A 50 2.96 18.71 6.66
N GLU A 51 1.68 18.42 6.42
CA GLU A 51 0.77 17.90 7.44
C GLU A 51 1.11 16.44 7.78
N ALA A 52 1.48 15.63 6.78
CA ALA A 52 1.98 14.27 6.96
C ALA A 52 3.22 14.25 7.87
N THR A 53 4.16 15.17 7.66
CA THR A 53 5.34 15.32 8.51
C THR A 53 4.96 15.72 9.93
N LYS A 54 4.13 16.76 10.07
CA LYS A 54 3.67 17.28 11.37
C LYS A 54 2.94 16.22 12.20
N LYS A 55 2.07 15.44 11.56
CA LYS A 55 1.28 14.38 12.22
C LYS A 55 1.97 13.02 12.25
N ARG A 56 3.16 12.91 11.65
CA ARG A 56 4.00 11.69 11.60
C ARG A 56 3.35 10.51 10.88
N HIS A 57 2.81 10.78 9.70
CA HIS A 57 2.26 9.80 8.77
C HIS A 57 2.94 9.86 7.41
N CYS A 58 2.63 8.92 6.52
CA CYS A 58 3.14 8.91 5.16
C CYS A 58 2.22 9.67 4.20
N THR A 59 2.81 10.29 3.19
CA THR A 59 2.10 10.54 1.93
C THR A 59 2.07 9.28 1.06
N LEU A 60 1.32 9.32 -0.04
CA LEU A 60 1.23 8.20 -0.95
C LEU A 60 2.53 7.91 -1.70
N THR A 61 3.20 8.92 -2.26
CA THR A 61 4.50 8.72 -2.93
C THR A 61 5.53 8.16 -1.95
N GLU A 62 5.50 8.62 -0.70
CA GLU A 62 6.35 8.09 0.36
C GLU A 62 6.05 6.62 0.70
N ALA A 63 4.78 6.26 0.83
CA ALA A 63 4.34 4.88 1.05
C ALA A 63 4.75 3.95 -0.10
N VAL A 64 4.61 4.41 -1.35
CA VAL A 64 5.10 3.72 -2.55
C VAL A 64 6.62 3.55 -2.47
N GLY A 65 7.36 4.58 -2.08
CA GLY A 65 8.82 4.48 -1.88
C GLY A 65 9.21 3.40 -0.87
N VAL A 66 8.51 3.30 0.26
CA VAL A 66 8.71 2.22 1.25
C VAL A 66 8.41 0.86 0.64
N SER A 67 7.29 0.72 -0.07
CA SER A 67 6.89 -0.51 -0.77
C SER A 67 7.96 -1.01 -1.75
N LEU A 68 8.47 -0.11 -2.60
CA LEU A 68 9.54 -0.42 -3.55
C LEU A 68 10.84 -0.82 -2.84
N ALA A 69 11.21 -0.10 -1.77
CA ALA A 69 12.40 -0.42 -0.97
C ALA A 69 12.29 -1.77 -0.23
N CYS A 70 11.09 -2.15 0.20
CA CYS A 70 10.80 -3.49 0.73
C CYS A 70 10.98 -4.56 -0.36
N GLY A 71 10.67 -4.23 -1.62
CA GLY A 71 10.56 -5.22 -2.69
C GLY A 71 9.49 -6.28 -2.36
N ALA A 72 8.40 -5.86 -1.72
CA ALA A 72 7.29 -6.75 -1.38
C ALA A 72 6.67 -7.32 -2.66
N ARG A 73 6.17 -8.56 -2.59
CA ARG A 73 5.51 -9.20 -3.73
C ARG A 73 4.18 -8.50 -4.05
N ARG A 74 3.44 -8.12 -3.01
CA ARG A 74 2.21 -7.31 -3.08
C ARG A 74 2.19 -6.32 -1.94
N THR A 75 1.57 -5.17 -2.20
CA THR A 75 1.39 -4.10 -1.22
C THR A 75 -0.06 -3.66 -1.20
N VAL A 76 -0.62 -3.55 -0.01
CA VAL A 76 -1.93 -2.96 0.25
C VAL A 76 -1.71 -1.65 1.00
N PHE A 77 -2.12 -0.54 0.39
CA PHE A 77 -2.17 0.76 1.05
C PHE A 77 -3.45 0.87 1.85
N THR A 78 -3.35 1.42 3.06
CA THR A 78 -4.47 1.61 3.98
C THR A 78 -4.26 2.83 4.88
N HIS A 79 -5.12 2.99 5.90
CA HIS A 79 -5.09 4.07 6.87
C HIS A 79 -5.31 5.44 6.23
N PHE A 80 -6.21 5.51 5.25
CA PHE A 80 -6.53 6.73 4.52
C PHE A 80 -7.25 7.74 5.41
N SER A 81 -6.87 9.02 5.32
CA SER A 81 -7.61 10.06 6.04
C SER A 81 -8.98 10.28 5.42
N GLN A 82 -10.05 10.03 6.18
CA GLN A 82 -11.42 10.34 5.74
C GLN A 82 -11.64 11.83 5.45
N ARG A 83 -10.83 12.70 6.06
CA ARG A 83 -10.90 14.17 5.88
C ARG A 83 -10.21 14.64 4.61
N TYR A 84 -9.29 13.84 4.09
CA TYR A 84 -8.50 14.14 2.90
C TYR A 84 -8.59 12.94 1.98
N PRO A 85 -9.70 12.78 1.25
CA PRO A 85 -9.88 11.64 0.37
C PRO A 85 -8.73 11.60 -0.62
N LEU A 86 -8.02 10.47 -0.61
CA LEU A 86 -6.98 10.22 -1.58
C LEU A 86 -7.62 10.03 -2.94
N ARG A 87 -7.16 10.81 -3.91
CA ARG A 87 -7.34 10.43 -5.29
C ARG A 87 -6.31 9.37 -5.62
N MET A 88 -6.71 8.34 -6.35
CA MET A 88 -5.76 7.43 -6.97
C MET A 88 -4.78 8.29 -7.77
N PRO A 89 -3.47 8.24 -7.48
CA PRO A 89 -2.51 9.01 -8.24
C PRO A 89 -2.52 8.46 -9.66
N ILE A 90 -2.49 9.36 -10.64
CA ILE A 90 -2.16 8.99 -12.00
C ILE A 90 -0.70 8.55 -11.93
N LEU A 91 -0.51 7.24 -11.87
CA LEU A 91 0.80 6.63 -11.92
C LEU A 91 1.27 6.77 -13.37
N ASP A 92 2.36 7.50 -13.58
CA ASP A 92 3.00 7.68 -14.90
C ASP A 92 3.16 6.31 -15.60
N ALA A 93 3.30 6.31 -16.93
CA ALA A 93 3.47 5.07 -17.71
C ALA A 93 4.62 4.18 -17.20
N ASP A 94 5.66 4.78 -16.60
CA ASP A 94 6.82 4.11 -15.99
C ASP A 94 6.51 3.46 -14.62
N ALA A 95 5.36 3.77 -14.02
CA ALA A 95 4.88 3.19 -12.76
C ALA A 95 4.05 1.90 -12.97
N THR A 96 4.18 1.24 -14.12
CA THR A 96 3.60 -0.09 -14.40
C THR A 96 3.92 -1.09 -13.28
N HIS A 97 5.15 -1.06 -12.77
CA HIS A 97 5.60 -1.91 -11.67
C HIS A 97 4.86 -1.67 -10.36
N VAL A 98 4.40 -0.43 -10.12
CA VAL A 98 3.58 -0.06 -8.95
C VAL A 98 2.17 -0.58 -9.14
N ARG A 99 1.57 -0.40 -10.34
CA ARG A 99 0.23 -0.91 -10.68
C ARG A 99 0.13 -2.42 -10.52
N ASP A 100 1.14 -3.17 -10.92
CA ASP A 100 1.13 -4.65 -10.85
C ASP A 100 1.29 -5.23 -9.44
N ARG A 101 1.61 -4.39 -8.45
CA ARG A 101 1.95 -4.84 -7.09
C ARG A 101 1.14 -4.19 -6.01
N CYS A 102 0.62 -2.98 -6.25
CA CYS A 102 -0.03 -2.17 -5.24
C CYS A 102 -1.55 -2.19 -5.39
N PHE A 103 -2.23 -2.15 -4.25
CA PHE A 103 -3.68 -2.17 -4.14
C PHE A 103 -4.12 -1.21 -3.04
N PHE A 104 -5.26 -0.55 -3.22
CA PHE A 104 -5.82 0.37 -2.24
C PHE A 104 -6.94 -0.34 -1.48
N ALA A 105 -6.79 -0.46 -0.16
CA ALA A 105 -7.78 -1.11 0.67
C ALA A 105 -9.12 -0.35 0.65
N ASN A 106 -10.22 -1.10 0.65
CA ASN A 106 -11.55 -0.55 0.88
C ASN A 106 -12.19 -1.28 2.04
N ASP A 107 -13.14 -0.63 2.70
CA ASP A 107 -13.90 -1.26 3.78
C ASP A 107 -14.59 -2.53 3.23
N GLY A 108 -14.40 -3.65 3.93
CA GLY A 108 -14.92 -4.95 3.49
C GLY A 108 -14.05 -5.71 2.49
N LEU A 109 -12.83 -5.25 2.18
CA LEU A 109 -11.88 -6.00 1.36
C LEU A 109 -11.56 -7.37 2.00
N ILE A 110 -11.85 -8.44 1.28
CA ILE A 110 -11.48 -9.82 1.63
C ILE A 110 -10.78 -10.42 0.43
N VAL A 111 -9.53 -10.86 0.62
CA VAL A 111 -8.72 -11.49 -0.43
C VAL A 111 -7.96 -12.67 0.17
N ALA A 112 -8.04 -13.83 -0.47
CA ALA A 112 -7.23 -14.97 -0.07
C ALA A 112 -5.77 -14.78 -0.48
N PHE A 113 -4.81 -15.27 0.31
CA PHE A 113 -3.38 -15.21 -0.03
C PHE A 113 -3.06 -15.82 -1.40
N SER A 114 -3.80 -16.86 -1.80
CA SER A 114 -3.68 -17.53 -3.09
C SER A 114 -4.11 -16.67 -4.28
N GLU A 115 -4.96 -15.66 -4.05
CA GLU A 115 -5.57 -14.82 -5.09
C GLU A 115 -4.89 -13.45 -5.19
N MET A 116 -3.87 -13.18 -4.36
CA MET A 116 -3.18 -11.88 -4.35
C MET A 116 -2.55 -11.53 -5.71
N SER A 117 -2.32 -12.51 -6.60
CA SER A 117 -1.87 -12.23 -7.97
C SER A 117 -2.86 -11.41 -8.77
N GLU A 118 -4.17 -11.56 -8.50
CA GLU A 118 -5.27 -10.96 -9.24
C GLU A 118 -5.65 -9.56 -8.73
N MET A 119 -5.16 -9.16 -7.54
CA MET A 119 -5.49 -7.87 -6.92
C MET A 119 -5.33 -6.65 -7.85
N PRO A 120 -4.25 -6.53 -8.66
CA PRO A 120 -4.13 -5.41 -9.62
C PRO A 120 -5.30 -5.32 -10.60
N ARG A 121 -5.78 -6.47 -11.10
CA ARG A 121 -6.94 -6.53 -12.00
C ARG A 121 -8.23 -6.19 -11.27
N MET A 122 -8.36 -6.67 -10.03
CA MET A 122 -9.52 -6.37 -9.18
C MET A 122 -9.66 -4.88 -8.88
N GLN A 123 -8.56 -4.15 -8.73
CA GLN A 123 -8.56 -2.72 -8.37
C GLN A 123 -9.40 -1.88 -9.35
N GLN A 124 -9.36 -2.19 -10.65
CA GLN A 124 -10.13 -1.48 -11.68
C GLN A 124 -11.64 -1.69 -11.49
N TYR A 125 -12.06 -2.93 -11.23
CA TYR A 125 -13.46 -3.25 -10.98
C TYR A 125 -13.96 -2.64 -9.67
N VAL A 126 -13.12 -2.62 -8.63
CA VAL A 126 -13.45 -1.97 -7.35
C VAL A 126 -13.61 -0.46 -7.53
N ALA A 127 -12.71 0.19 -8.27
CA ALA A 127 -12.82 1.62 -8.57
C ALA A 127 -14.13 1.95 -9.31
N CYS A 128 -14.45 1.15 -10.35
CA CYS A 128 -15.71 1.28 -11.09
C CYS A 128 -16.94 1.10 -10.19
N ALA A 129 -16.96 0.05 -9.36
CA ALA A 129 -18.07 -0.23 -8.45
C ALA A 129 -18.29 0.86 -7.39
N LEU A 130 -17.23 1.56 -6.99
CA LEU A 130 -17.27 2.67 -6.04
C LEU A 130 -17.59 4.02 -6.70
N GLY A 131 -17.82 4.05 -8.02
CA GLY A 131 -18.10 5.29 -8.74
C GLY A 131 -16.91 6.25 -8.80
N VAL A 132 -15.69 5.73 -8.68
CA VAL A 132 -14.46 6.50 -8.87
C VAL A 132 -14.18 6.53 -10.38
N GLU A 133 -14.56 7.61 -11.05
CA GLU A 133 -14.44 7.73 -12.52
C GLU A 133 -12.99 7.60 -13.03
N GLU A 134 -12.83 6.92 -14.17
CA GLU A 134 -11.56 6.64 -14.86
C GLU A 134 -10.86 7.87 -15.48
N GLU A 135 -11.30 9.12 -15.23
CA GLU A 135 -10.59 10.34 -15.69
C GLU A 135 -9.19 10.51 -15.04
N SER A 136 -8.74 9.50 -14.30
CA SER A 136 -7.48 9.39 -13.59
C SER A 136 -6.82 8.01 -13.80
N VAL A 137 -6.94 7.43 -15.00
CA VAL A 137 -6.16 6.26 -15.44
C VAL A 137 -4.94 6.69 -16.26
#